data_AF-A0A8J6JJX2-F1
#
_entry.id   AF-A0A8J6JJX2-F1
#
_cell.length_a   1.000
_cell.length_b   1.000
_cell.length_c   1.000
_cell.angle_alpha   90.00
_cell.angle_beta   90.00
_cell.angle_gamma   90.00
#
_symmetry.space_group_name_H-M   'P 1'
#
loop_
_entity.id
_entity.type
_entity.pdbx_description
1 polymer ?
#
loop_
_entity_poly.entity_id
_entity_poly.type
_entity_poly.pdbx_seq_one_letter_code
_entity_poly.pdbx_strand_id
1 'polypeptide(L)'
;MQSGNLSGLDRLLNWLDDLREEHPRRKRQLLDRLGKALQRTAAEQAAASGMKNGGGRVPGWQKYHLGSRLGYTAVRPVGGKEGAETGPNGPGAVTNYTENGHAIRRPSAVRRGGYRYRPRIKVAAVRGYHYYARSERSALAACEAESRAWCEEMGREMGGPA
;
A
#
# COMPACT_ATOMS: atom_id res chain seq x y z
N MET A 1 -33.73 -49.65 -17.71
CA MET A 1 -32.90 -48.79 -16.85
C MET A 1 -32.99 -47.37 -17.39
N GLN A 2 -33.65 -46.46 -16.67
CA GLN A 2 -33.73 -45.05 -17.06
C GLN A 2 -32.40 -44.37 -16.70
N SER A 3 -31.70 -43.85 -17.71
CA SER A 3 -30.56 -42.97 -17.51
C SER A 3 -31.06 -41.63 -16.96
N GLY A 4 -30.84 -41.41 -15.66
CA GLY A 4 -31.11 -40.13 -15.01
C GLY A 4 -30.35 -39.00 -15.71
N ASN A 5 -30.99 -37.84 -15.80
CA ASN A 5 -30.57 -36.68 -16.58
C ASN A 5 -29.21 -36.10 -16.10
N LEU A 6 -28.10 -36.67 -16.59
CA LEU A 6 -26.71 -36.27 -16.27
C LEU A 6 -26.38 -34.83 -16.70
N SER A 7 -27.11 -34.28 -17.68
CA SER A 7 -26.89 -32.93 -18.22
C SER A 7 -27.08 -31.80 -17.19
N GLY A 8 -27.99 -31.99 -16.22
CA GLY A 8 -28.23 -31.01 -15.15
C GLY A 8 -27.09 -30.99 -14.12
N LEU A 9 -26.44 -32.14 -13.92
CA LEU A 9 -25.34 -32.30 -12.97
C LEU A 9 -24.03 -31.77 -13.56
N ASP A 10 -23.79 -32.01 -14.86
CA ASP A 10 -22.68 -31.39 -15.59
C ASP A 10 -22.81 -29.86 -15.64
N ARG A 11 -24.03 -29.34 -15.83
CA ARG A 11 -24.28 -27.89 -15.79
C ARG A 11 -24.02 -27.29 -14.40
N LEU A 12 -24.39 -27.99 -13.33
CA LEU A 12 -24.09 -27.58 -11.96
C LEU A 12 -22.57 -27.60 -11.69
N LEU A 13 -21.88 -28.66 -12.10
CA LEU A 13 -20.43 -28.79 -11.92
C LEU A 13 -19.67 -27.71 -12.69
N ASN A 14 -20.04 -27.45 -13.94
CA ASN A 14 -19.47 -26.35 -14.73
C ASN A 14 -19.71 -24.99 -14.06
N TRP A 15 -20.92 -24.73 -13.57
CA TRP A 15 -21.21 -23.50 -12.83
C TRP A 15 -20.41 -23.37 -11.52
N LEU A 16 -20.20 -24.47 -10.79
CA LEU A 16 -19.36 -24.50 -9.60
C LEU A 16 -17.88 -24.28 -9.93
N ASP A 17 -17.40 -24.84 -11.04
CA ASP A 17 -16.05 -24.62 -11.54
C ASP A 17 -15.85 -23.17 -12.00
N ASP A 18 -16.81 -22.59 -12.73
CA ASP A 18 -16.82 -21.19 -13.13
C ASP A 18 -16.78 -20.28 -11.88
N LEU A 19 -17.63 -20.55 -10.88
CA LEU A 19 -17.63 -19.80 -9.63
C LEU A 19 -16.31 -19.92 -8.87
N ARG A 20 -15.69 -21.11 -8.88
CA ARG A 20 -14.38 -21.37 -8.27
C ARG A 20 -13.25 -20.66 -8.98
N GLU A 21 -13.31 -20.49 -10.31
CA GLU A 21 -12.33 -19.73 -11.09
C GLU A 21 -12.54 -18.22 -11.02
N GLU A 22 -13.80 -17.77 -11.06
CA GLU A 22 -14.18 -16.37 -11.02
C GLU A 22 -13.87 -15.73 -9.67
N HIS A 23 -14.08 -16.45 -8.56
CA HIS A 23 -13.92 -15.88 -7.23
C HIS A 23 -12.48 -15.38 -6.92
N PRO A 24 -11.40 -16.13 -7.20
CA PRO A 24 -10.02 -15.63 -7.08
C PRO A 24 -9.73 -14.43 -8.00
N ARG A 25 -10.27 -14.43 -9.23
CA ARG A 25 -10.09 -13.33 -10.19
C ARG A 25 -10.79 -12.06 -9.69
N ARG A 26 -12.04 -12.16 -9.26
CA ARG A 26 -12.84 -11.08 -8.67
C ARG A 26 -12.21 -10.54 -7.39
N LYS A 27 -11.74 -11.42 -6.50
CA LYS A 27 -11.00 -11.03 -5.30
C LYS A 27 -9.74 -10.23 -5.64
N ARG A 28 -8.99 -10.66 -6.67
CA ARG A 28 -7.81 -9.93 -7.15
C ARG A 28 -8.19 -8.54 -7.64
N GLN A 29 -9.25 -8.43 -8.44
CA GLN A 29 -9.70 -7.16 -9.00
C GLN A 29 -10.11 -6.17 -7.90
N LEU A 30 -10.87 -6.62 -6.90
CA LEU A 30 -11.21 -5.79 -5.74
C LEU A 30 -9.96 -5.31 -5.00
N LEU A 31 -9.03 -6.21 -4.67
CA LEU A 31 -7.80 -5.84 -3.96
C LEU A 31 -6.90 -4.89 -4.76
N ASP A 32 -6.92 -4.99 -6.09
CA ASP A 32 -6.23 -4.07 -6.99
C ASP A 32 -6.83 -2.66 -6.94
N ARG A 33 -8.17 -2.55 -6.97
CA ARG A 33 -8.88 -1.27 -6.81
C ARG A 33 -8.61 -0.64 -5.45
N LEU A 34 -8.74 -1.44 -4.38
CA LEU A 34 -8.41 -1.00 -3.02
C LEU A 34 -6.94 -0.58 -2.92
N GLY A 35 -6.02 -1.33 -3.52
CA GLY A 35 -4.60 -0.98 -3.56
C GLY A 35 -4.34 0.38 -4.23
N LYS A 36 -4.99 0.65 -5.37
CA LYS A 36 -4.91 1.94 -6.05
C LYS A 36 -5.44 3.09 -5.19
N ALA A 37 -6.57 2.90 -4.50
CA ALA A 37 -7.13 3.89 -3.59
C ALA A 37 -6.20 4.18 -2.40
N LEU A 38 -5.62 3.14 -1.80
CA LEU A 38 -4.61 3.29 -0.73
C LEU A 38 -3.36 4.02 -1.23
N GLN A 39 -2.85 3.66 -2.41
CA GLN A 39 -1.65 4.29 -2.98
C GLN A 39 -1.88 5.79 -3.19
N ARG A 40 -3.04 6.13 -3.77
CA ARG A 40 -3.42 7.53 -4.03
C ARG A 40 -3.46 8.34 -2.73
N THR A 41 -4.17 7.85 -1.72
CA THR A 41 -4.32 8.55 -0.43
C THR A 41 -3.00 8.70 0.31
N ALA A 42 -2.14 7.67 0.31
CA ALA A 42 -0.81 7.74 0.88
C ALA A 42 0.09 8.75 0.15
N ALA A 43 0.06 8.78 -1.18
CA ALA A 43 0.85 9.71 -1.99
C ALA A 43 0.38 11.16 -1.79
N GLU A 44 -0.93 11.41 -1.74
CA GLU A 44 -1.51 12.72 -1.48
C GLU A 44 -1.11 13.26 -0.09
N GLN A 45 -1.19 12.41 0.95
CA GLN A 45 -0.78 12.81 2.30
C GLN A 45 0.73 13.02 2.42
N ALA A 46 1.54 12.22 1.73
CA ALA A 46 2.98 12.44 1.65
C ALA A 46 3.31 13.77 0.96
N ALA A 47 2.58 14.14 -0.10
CA ALA A 47 2.75 15.43 -0.78
C ALA A 47 2.32 16.61 0.10
N ALA A 48 1.20 16.47 0.83
CA ALA A 48 0.66 17.49 1.72
C ALA A 48 1.45 17.65 3.04
N SER A 49 2.38 16.74 3.35
CA SER A 49 3.10 16.71 4.62
C SER A 49 4.00 17.92 4.90
N GLY A 50 4.29 18.75 3.90
CA GLY A 50 5.19 19.92 4.02
C GLY A 50 6.67 19.53 4.08
N MET A 51 7.02 18.32 3.64
CA MET A 51 8.39 17.78 3.66
C MET A 51 9.35 18.56 2.74
N LYS A 52 10.30 19.29 3.34
CA LYS A 52 11.27 20.14 2.62
C LYS A 52 12.32 19.39 1.78
N ASN A 53 12.79 18.22 2.23
CA ASN A 53 13.95 17.52 1.64
C ASN A 53 13.62 16.18 0.94
N GLY A 54 12.34 15.97 0.60
CA GLY A 54 11.86 14.73 -0.02
C GLY A 54 10.45 14.83 -0.61
N GLY A 55 9.75 15.96 -0.42
CA GLY A 55 8.35 16.18 -0.79
C GLY A 55 8.01 15.90 -2.24
N GLY A 56 8.95 16.06 -3.19
CA GLY A 56 8.70 15.77 -4.60
C GLY A 56 8.86 14.31 -5.01
N ARG A 57 9.67 13.50 -4.29
CA ARG A 57 10.02 12.13 -4.70
C ARG A 57 9.28 11.05 -3.91
N VAL A 58 9.09 11.27 -2.61
CA VAL A 58 8.44 10.31 -1.71
C VAL A 58 7.02 9.94 -2.16
N PRO A 59 6.16 10.88 -2.61
CA PRO A 59 4.84 10.52 -3.15
C PRO A 59 4.93 9.57 -4.35
N GLY A 60 5.86 9.83 -5.28
CA GLY A 60 6.06 9.01 -6.48
C GLY A 60 6.65 7.62 -6.20
N TRP A 61 7.24 7.41 -5.02
CA TRP A 61 7.74 6.10 -4.61
C TRP A 61 6.67 5.19 -4.02
N GLN A 62 5.51 5.72 -3.63
CA GLN A 62 4.45 4.92 -3.02
C GLN A 62 3.82 3.99 -4.07
N LYS A 63 3.92 2.69 -3.87
CA LYS A 63 3.26 1.67 -4.69
C LYS A 63 2.44 0.72 -3.86
N TYR A 64 1.28 0.32 -4.37
CA TYR A 64 0.52 -0.77 -3.77
C TYR A 64 1.10 -2.14 -4.16
N HIS A 65 0.88 -3.11 -3.27
CA HIS A 65 1.30 -4.48 -3.43
C HIS A 65 0.19 -5.41 -2.94
N LEU A 66 -0.05 -6.45 -3.73
CA LEU A 66 -0.94 -7.54 -3.34
C LEU A 66 -0.15 -8.58 -2.55
N GLY A 67 -0.67 -8.95 -1.39
CA GLY A 67 -0.11 -9.99 -0.53
C GLY A 67 -0.20 -11.37 -1.18
N SER A 68 0.60 -12.30 -0.67
CA SER A 68 0.55 -13.71 -1.10
C SER A 68 -0.87 -14.27 -0.97
N ARG A 69 -1.29 -15.09 -1.94
CA ARG A 69 -2.63 -15.69 -2.00
C ARG A 69 -3.78 -14.65 -2.02
N LEU A 70 -3.51 -13.41 -2.43
CA LEU A 70 -4.51 -12.34 -2.46
C LEU A 70 -5.17 -12.15 -1.09
N GLY A 71 -4.38 -12.21 -0.02
CA GLY A 71 -4.88 -12.06 1.36
C GLY A 71 -5.17 -10.61 1.74
N TYR A 72 -4.32 -9.68 1.27
CA TYR A 72 -4.39 -8.26 1.61
C TYR A 72 -3.78 -7.39 0.50
N THR A 73 -4.01 -6.09 0.58
CA THR A 73 -3.32 -5.07 -0.22
C THR A 73 -2.67 -4.07 0.71
N ALA A 74 -1.47 -3.59 0.38
CA ALA A 74 -0.71 -2.67 1.22
C ALA A 74 0.10 -1.70 0.37
N VAL A 75 0.42 -0.54 0.91
CA VAL A 75 1.27 0.47 0.25
C VAL A 75 2.62 0.51 0.93
N ARG A 76 3.68 0.52 0.13
CA ARG A 76 5.04 0.77 0.59
C ARG A 76 5.83 1.52 -0.48
N PRO A 77 6.97 2.13 -0.14
CA PRO A 77 7.89 2.62 -1.14
C PRO A 77 8.40 1.50 -2.04
N VAL A 78 8.71 1.85 -3.28
CA VAL A 78 9.47 0.99 -4.20
C VAL A 78 10.76 0.51 -3.55
N GLY A 79 11.11 -0.75 -3.77
CA GLY A 79 12.33 -1.37 -3.28
C GLY A 79 13.12 -2.03 -4.41
N GLY A 80 14.12 -2.82 -4.03
CA GLY A 80 15.02 -3.46 -5.00
C GLY A 80 14.31 -4.38 -6.00
N LYS A 81 13.21 -5.03 -5.58
CA LYS A 81 12.37 -5.85 -6.48
C LYS A 81 11.74 -5.03 -7.61
N GLU A 82 11.57 -3.73 -7.40
CA GLU A 82 11.03 -2.77 -8.36
C GLU A 82 12.13 -1.96 -9.06
N GLY A 83 13.40 -2.37 -8.94
CA GLY A 83 14.56 -1.68 -9.55
C GLY A 83 15.01 -0.42 -8.82
N ALA A 84 14.49 -0.15 -7.62
CA ALA A 84 14.89 1.02 -6.84
C ALA A 84 16.23 0.81 -6.12
N GLU A 85 16.96 1.91 -5.91
CA GLU A 85 18.18 1.92 -5.11
C GLU A 85 17.90 1.38 -3.69
N THR A 86 18.80 0.53 -3.21
CA THR A 86 18.73 -0.04 -1.85
C THR A 86 19.86 0.51 -1.00
N GLY A 87 19.64 0.60 0.31
CA GLY A 87 20.60 1.18 1.26
C GLY A 87 20.15 2.51 1.84
N PRO A 88 21.06 3.28 2.47
CA PRO A 88 20.71 4.45 3.28
C PRO A 88 20.01 5.58 2.51
N ASN A 89 20.22 5.67 1.20
CA ASN A 89 19.60 6.67 0.33
C ASN A 89 18.44 6.12 -0.51
N GLY A 90 18.14 4.82 -0.38
CA GLY A 90 17.08 4.18 -1.13
C GLY A 90 15.69 4.69 -0.74
N PRO A 91 14.68 4.55 -1.61
CA PRO A 91 13.32 5.03 -1.35
C PRO A 91 12.73 4.53 -0.03
N GLY A 92 13.01 3.28 0.34
CA GLY A 92 12.61 2.69 1.61
C GLY A 92 13.21 3.42 2.83
N ALA A 93 14.51 3.68 2.80
CA ALA A 93 15.20 4.36 3.89
C ALA A 93 14.74 5.82 4.03
N VAL A 94 14.64 6.55 2.91
CA VAL A 94 14.18 7.94 2.91
C VAL A 94 12.72 8.05 3.35
N THR A 95 11.85 7.14 2.90
CA THR A 95 10.46 7.05 3.39
C THR A 95 10.45 6.82 4.90
N ASN A 96 11.26 5.89 5.43
CA ASN A 96 11.32 5.65 6.87
C ASN A 96 11.80 6.86 7.67
N TYR A 97 12.87 7.53 7.24
CA TYR A 97 13.42 8.71 7.90
C TYR A 97 12.46 9.89 7.93
N THR A 98 11.58 9.98 6.94
CA THR A 98 10.59 11.05 6.81
C THR A 98 9.29 10.68 7.50
N GLU A 99 8.88 9.41 7.47
CA GLU A 99 7.66 8.94 8.11
C GLU A 99 7.81 8.88 9.63
N ASN A 100 8.83 8.18 10.12
CA ASN A 100 9.04 7.90 11.54
C ASN A 100 10.02 8.88 12.19
N GLY A 101 10.79 9.61 11.38
CA GLY A 101 11.89 10.42 11.87
C GLY A 101 13.19 9.63 11.96
N HIS A 102 14.25 10.28 12.43
CA HIS A 102 15.56 9.64 12.60
C HIS A 102 16.41 10.37 13.63
N ALA A 103 17.36 9.62 14.21
CA ALA A 103 18.33 10.17 15.13
C ALA A 103 19.29 11.12 14.42
N ILE A 104 19.68 12.19 15.09
CA ILE A 104 20.71 13.09 14.59
C ILE A 104 22.07 12.46 14.88
N ARG A 105 22.94 12.46 13.86
CA ARG A 105 24.31 11.96 13.98
C ARG A 105 25.01 12.65 15.15
N ARG A 106 25.54 11.84 16.06
CA ARG A 106 26.39 12.32 17.15
C ARG A 106 27.74 12.79 16.59
N PRO A 107 28.35 13.83 17.19
CA PRO A 107 29.73 14.22 16.86
C PRO A 107 30.67 13.02 16.99
N SER A 108 31.73 13.00 16.17
CA SER A 108 32.78 11.99 16.28
C SER A 108 33.43 12.08 17.67
N ALA A 109 33.64 10.93 18.32
CA ALA A 109 34.32 10.84 19.62
C ALA A 109 35.84 11.12 19.52
N VAL A 110 36.37 11.30 18.30
CA VAL A 110 37.79 11.62 18.08
C VAL A 110 38.08 13.01 18.64
N ARG A 111 38.79 13.04 19.76
CA ARG A 111 39.29 14.27 20.38
C ARG A 111 40.37 14.87 19.48
N ARG A 112 40.03 15.91 18.72
CA ARG A 112 41.04 16.82 18.16
C ARG A 112 41.49 17.76 19.28
N GLY A 113 42.79 17.81 19.55
CA GLY A 113 43.37 18.68 20.58
C GLY A 113 42.85 20.12 20.44
N GLY A 114 42.40 20.71 21.55
CA GLY A 114 41.85 22.07 21.59
C GLY A 114 40.40 22.24 21.09
N TYR A 115 39.77 21.21 20.52
CA TYR A 115 38.40 21.30 20.01
C TYR A 115 37.36 20.80 21.03
N ARG A 116 36.53 21.70 21.55
CA ARG A 116 35.33 21.37 22.33
C ARG A 116 34.10 21.44 21.43
N TYR A 117 33.50 20.30 21.11
CA TYR A 117 32.27 20.26 20.34
C TYR A 117 31.15 21.02 21.06
N ARG A 118 30.52 21.96 20.36
CA ARG A 118 29.32 22.67 20.80
C ARG A 118 28.17 22.34 19.84
N PRO A 119 27.13 21.60 20.26
CA PRO A 119 26.02 21.28 19.37
C PRO A 119 25.27 22.55 18.98
N ARG A 120 25.04 22.72 17.68
CA ARG A 120 24.14 23.76 17.15
C ARG A 120 22.68 23.30 17.11
N ILE A 121 22.47 21.98 17.12
CA ILE A 121 21.15 21.37 17.03
C ILE A 121 20.63 21.16 18.46
N LYS A 122 19.45 21.69 18.74
CA LYS A 122 18.84 21.70 20.08
C LYS A 122 17.78 20.61 20.29
N VAL A 123 17.62 19.71 19.32
CA VAL A 123 16.65 18.61 19.36
C VAL A 123 17.39 17.27 19.37
N ALA A 124 16.82 16.28 20.04
CA ALA A 124 17.43 14.95 20.17
C ALA A 124 17.32 14.12 18.89
N ALA A 125 16.27 14.33 18.10
CA ALA A 125 15.99 13.62 16.85
C ALA A 125 15.19 14.51 15.89
N VAL A 126 15.22 14.14 14.61
CA VAL A 126 14.31 14.70 13.59
C VAL A 126 12.97 13.98 13.72
N ARG A 127 11.90 14.74 13.90
CA ARG A 127 10.53 14.21 14.01
C ARG A 127 10.02 13.74 12.65
N GLY A 128 9.28 12.63 12.64
CA GLY A 128 8.57 12.13 11.46
C GLY A 128 7.31 12.91 11.11
N TYR A 129 6.90 12.83 9.84
CA TYR A 129 5.68 13.46 9.32
C TYR A 129 4.43 12.59 9.53
N HIS A 130 4.60 11.28 9.71
CA HIS A 130 3.52 10.32 9.96
C HIS A 130 2.38 10.38 8.92
N TYR A 131 2.72 10.47 7.63
CA TYR A 131 1.73 10.58 6.55
C TYR A 131 0.94 9.28 6.33
N TYR A 132 1.45 8.09 6.66
CA TYR A 132 0.61 6.88 6.61
C TYR A 132 -0.46 6.90 7.68
N ALA A 133 -0.09 7.20 8.92
CA ALA A 133 -1.04 7.33 10.02
C ALA A 133 -2.09 8.43 9.74
N ARG A 134 -1.66 9.56 9.17
CA ARG A 134 -2.58 10.64 8.76
C ARG A 134 -3.48 10.25 7.59
N SER A 135 -3.03 9.35 6.72
CA SER A 135 -3.83 8.86 5.59
C SER A 135 -4.93 7.89 5.98
N GLU A 136 -4.86 7.26 7.16
CA GLU A 136 -5.73 6.16 7.56
C GLU A 136 -7.22 6.45 7.37
N ARG A 137 -7.69 7.61 7.84
CA ARG A 137 -9.11 7.99 7.72
C ARG A 137 -9.54 8.18 6.26
N SER A 138 -8.71 8.85 5.46
CA SER A 138 -9.00 9.08 4.03
C SER A 138 -8.89 7.79 3.21
N ALA A 139 -7.93 6.94 3.56
CA ALA A 139 -7.72 5.62 2.99
C ALA A 139 -8.93 4.71 3.26
N LEU A 140 -9.43 4.67 4.50
CA LEU A 140 -10.61 3.90 4.86
C LEU A 140 -11.83 4.37 4.06
N ALA A 141 -12.11 5.68 4.04
CA ALA A 141 -13.24 6.23 3.29
C ALA A 141 -13.16 5.91 1.78
N ALA A 142 -11.96 5.98 1.19
CA ALA A 142 -11.75 5.63 -0.20
C ALA A 142 -11.97 4.12 -0.44
N CYS A 143 -11.46 3.26 0.45
CA CYS A 143 -11.69 1.82 0.37
C CYS A 143 -13.16 1.43 0.54
N GLU A 144 -13.90 2.10 1.42
CA GLU A 144 -15.34 1.90 1.60
C GLU A 144 -16.11 2.29 0.33
N ALA A 145 -15.78 3.44 -0.26
CA ALA A 145 -16.39 3.89 -1.52
C ALA A 145 -16.14 2.90 -2.67
N GLU A 146 -14.89 2.43 -2.83
CA GLU A 146 -14.54 1.43 -3.84
C GLU A 146 -15.22 0.08 -3.59
N SER A 147 -15.31 -0.35 -2.32
CA SER A 147 -15.98 -1.60 -1.97
C SER A 147 -17.47 -1.53 -2.27
N ARG A 148 -18.11 -0.38 -2.00
CA ARG A 148 -19.52 -0.15 -2.33
C ARG A 148 -19.76 -0.17 -3.84
N ALA A 149 -18.96 0.57 -4.60
CA ALA A 149 -19.04 0.59 -6.06
C ALA A 149 -18.87 -0.82 -6.64
N TRP A 150 -17.90 -1.58 -6.11
CA TRP A 150 -17.69 -2.98 -6.47
C TRP A 150 -18.92 -3.85 -6.19
N CYS A 151 -19.53 -3.75 -5.00
CA CYS A 151 -20.75 -4.48 -4.67
C CYS A 151 -21.92 -4.12 -5.60
N GLU A 152 -22.07 -2.85 -5.97
CA GLU A 152 -23.11 -2.40 -6.91
C GLU A 152 -22.87 -2.86 -8.34
N GLU A 153 -21.61 -2.94 -8.80
CA GLU A 153 -21.24 -3.55 -10.08
C GLU A 153 -21.55 -5.06 -10.06
N MET A 154 -21.09 -5.77 -9.03
CA MET A 154 -21.35 -7.21 -8.87
C MET A 154 -22.84 -7.52 -8.77
N GLY A 155 -23.62 -6.69 -8.10
CA GLY A 155 -25.08 -6.86 -8.01
C GLY A 155 -25.80 -6.66 -9.33
N ARG A 156 -25.28 -5.79 -10.21
CA ARG A 156 -25.79 -5.62 -11.58
C ARG A 156 -25.38 -6.79 -12.49
N GLU A 157 -24.16 -7.30 -12.35
CA GLU A 157 -23.68 -8.46 -13.11
C GLU A 157 -24.39 -9.76 -12.70
N MET A 158 -24.64 -9.94 -11.40
CA MET A 158 -25.32 -11.11 -10.84
C MET A 158 -26.85 -10.97 -10.77
N GLY A 159 -27.43 -9.91 -11.36
CA GLY A 159 -28.88 -9.81 -11.56
C GLY A 159 -29.36 -11.07 -12.27
N GLY A 160 -29.93 -11.99 -11.47
CA GLY A 160 -30.13 -13.38 -11.84
C GLY A 160 -31.05 -13.58 -13.06
N PRO A 161 -31.08 -14.82 -13.60
CA PRO A 161 -31.90 -15.16 -14.75
C PRO A 161 -33.38 -14.85 -14.51
N ALA A 162 -34.06 -14.41 -15.58
CA ALA A 162 -35.52 -14.42 -15.69
C ALA A 162 -36.09 -15.82 -15.43
#